data_AF-A0A812PZW6-F1
#
_entry.id   AF-A0A812PZW6-F1
#
_cell.length_a   1.000
_cell.length_b   1.000
_cell.length_c   1.000
_cell.angle_alpha   90.00
_cell.angle_beta   90.00
_cell.angle_gamma   90.00
#
_symmetry.space_group_name_H-M   'P 1'
#
loop_
_entity.id
_entity.type
_entity.pdbx_description
1 polymer ?
#
loop_
_entity_poly.entity_id
_entity_poly.type
_entity_poly.pdbx_seq_one_letter_code
_entity_poly.pdbx_strand_id
1 'polypeptide(L)'
;MLITTATAPPLYADQVLEISTSGKGNRLIGSVIGNGEAKYACAALGPDNRIYCAPLEAHRVLLITPEDHEVEEIGIDLGKEEEKYSCIAAAPAGHMMYAAPRNARFILEVDTKRCYVREVGKDLGPVKRKFTAIVSGKPPEAAGVILYDVLWRLQDWEGPAVHLKEVELVRGVLLLRI
;
A
#
# COMPACT_ATOMS: atom_id res chain seq x y z
N MET A 1 11.56 -16.07 13.74
CA MET A 1 12.00 -14.84 14.41
C MET A 1 10.73 -14.13 14.87
N LEU A 2 10.52 -13.93 16.17
CA LEU A 2 9.32 -13.25 16.65
C LEU A 2 9.53 -11.75 16.44
N ILE A 3 8.66 -11.10 15.67
CA ILE A 3 8.65 -9.64 15.57
C ILE A 3 8.25 -9.11 16.95
N THR A 4 9.23 -8.64 17.73
CA THR A 4 8.99 -8.09 19.08
C THR A 4 8.80 -6.58 19.09
N THR A 5 8.65 -5.97 17.91
CA THR A 5 8.53 -4.53 17.75
C THR A 5 7.35 -4.17 16.83
N ALA A 6 6.60 -3.14 17.22
CA ALA A 6 5.66 -2.45 16.36
C ALA A 6 6.27 -1.11 15.95
N THR A 7 5.90 -0.60 14.78
CA THR A 7 6.50 0.63 14.25
C THR A 7 5.42 1.61 13.83
N ALA A 8 5.56 2.87 14.22
CA ALA A 8 4.70 3.96 13.79
C ALA A 8 5.48 4.91 12.87
N PRO A 9 5.11 5.02 11.58
CA PRO A 9 5.77 5.93 10.66
C PRO A 9 5.45 7.40 11.01
N PRO A 10 6.37 8.32 10.74
CA PRO A 10 6.17 9.73 11.04
C PRO A 10 5.15 10.36 10.08
N LEU A 11 4.01 10.81 10.62
CA LEU A 11 3.09 11.69 9.89
C LEU A 11 3.57 13.15 10.00
N TYR A 12 3.65 13.66 11.22
CA TYR A 12 4.18 15.00 11.55
C TYR A 12 5.43 14.94 12.44
N ALA A 13 5.83 13.74 12.87
CA ALA A 13 7.04 13.55 13.68
C ALA A 13 8.29 13.62 12.79
N ASP A 14 9.45 13.84 13.42
CA ASP A 14 10.74 13.90 12.73
C ASP A 14 11.30 12.50 12.43
N GLN A 15 10.91 11.51 13.21
CA GLN A 15 11.49 10.16 13.19
C GLN A 15 10.41 9.09 13.37
N VAL A 16 10.78 7.86 13.01
CA VAL A 16 9.97 6.67 13.22
C VAL A 16 9.97 6.31 14.70
N LEU A 17 8.79 6.00 15.25
CA LEU A 17 8.67 5.45 16.60
C LEU A 17 8.67 3.91 16.55
N GLU A 18 9.68 3.31 17.16
CA GLU A 18 9.75 1.87 17.42
C GLU A 18 9.21 1.58 18.82
N ILE A 19 8.27 0.64 18.91
CA ILE A 19 7.56 0.24 20.12
C ILE A 19 7.94 -1.19 20.46
N SER A 20 8.59 -1.42 21.60
CA SER A 20 8.88 -2.76 22.07
C SER A 20 7.63 -3.41 22.68
N THR A 21 7.18 -4.52 22.13
CA THR A 21 6.09 -5.32 22.72
C THR A 21 6.56 -6.21 23.87
N SER A 22 7.87 -6.34 24.07
CA SER A 22 8.50 -7.13 25.13
C SER A 22 8.78 -6.37 26.44
N GLY A 23 8.37 -5.09 26.53
CA GLY A 23 8.62 -4.24 27.71
C GLY A 23 10.01 -3.60 27.79
N LYS A 24 10.87 -3.76 26.79
CA LYS A 24 12.22 -3.15 26.72
C LYS A 24 12.26 -1.63 26.46
N GLY A 25 11.10 -0.96 26.45
CA GLY A 25 10.97 0.47 26.19
C GLY A 25 10.83 0.82 24.70
N ASN A 26 10.34 2.03 24.42
CA ASN A 26 10.13 2.56 23.07
C ASN A 26 11.26 3.52 22.70
N ARG A 27 11.56 3.70 21.41
CA ARG A 27 12.61 4.62 20.95
C ARG A 27 12.29 5.25 19.59
N LEU A 28 12.98 6.33 19.27
CA LEU A 28 13.01 6.89 17.92
C LEU A 28 14.17 6.26 17.14
N ILE A 29 13.92 5.91 15.87
CA ILE A 29 14.93 5.28 14.97
C ILE A 29 15.06 6.06 13.66
N GLY A 30 16.18 5.85 12.97
CA GLY A 30 16.53 6.56 11.73
C GLY A 30 17.03 7.99 11.93
N SER A 31 17.43 8.66 10.85
CA SER A 31 17.70 10.10 10.86
C SER A 31 16.40 10.92 10.89
N VAL A 32 16.51 12.23 11.08
CA VAL A 32 15.37 13.14 10.88
C VAL A 32 14.92 13.10 9.43
N ILE A 33 13.67 12.67 9.19
CA ILE A 33 13.07 12.49 7.87
C ILE A 33 12.34 13.78 7.52
N GLY A 34 13.10 14.77 7.03
CA GLY A 34 12.63 16.00 6.40
C GLY A 34 11.73 16.93 7.24
N ASN A 35 11.79 18.23 6.94
CA ASN A 35 10.80 19.20 7.44
C ASN A 35 9.62 19.21 6.48
N GLY A 36 8.52 18.57 6.87
CA GLY A 36 7.30 18.48 6.06
C GLY A 36 6.13 17.95 6.89
N GLU A 37 4.94 18.41 6.57
CA GLU A 37 3.69 17.97 7.16
C GLU A 37 3.20 16.68 6.47
N ALA A 38 2.43 15.85 7.19
CA ALA A 38 1.73 14.68 6.66
C ALA A 38 2.53 13.68 5.77
N LYS A 39 3.76 13.31 6.17
CA LYS A 39 4.69 12.48 5.38
C LYS A 39 4.18 11.08 5.07
N TYR A 40 3.90 10.29 6.10
CA TYR A 40 3.48 8.89 5.98
C TYR A 40 2.30 8.58 6.88
N ALA A 41 1.19 8.13 6.29
CA ALA A 41 -0.04 7.76 7.02
C ALA A 41 -0.29 6.24 7.07
N CYS A 42 0.54 5.45 6.38
CA CYS A 42 0.36 4.02 6.30
C CYS A 42 1.69 3.29 6.22
N ALA A 43 1.69 2.03 6.66
CA ALA A 43 2.81 1.12 6.54
C ALA A 43 2.30 -0.31 6.40
N ALA A 44 3.08 -1.18 5.77
CA ALA A 44 2.84 -2.61 5.75
C ALA A 44 4.14 -3.38 5.87
N LEU A 45 4.05 -4.58 6.45
CA LEU A 45 5.15 -5.54 6.49
C LEU A 45 5.32 -6.17 5.10
N GLY A 46 6.52 -6.07 4.56
CA GLY A 46 6.92 -6.77 3.34
C GLY A 46 7.24 -8.25 3.60
N PRO A 47 7.28 -9.08 2.55
CA PRO A 47 7.61 -10.50 2.65
C PRO A 47 9.07 -10.77 3.03
N ASP A 48 9.90 -9.74 3.12
CA ASP A 48 11.30 -9.73 3.54
C ASP A 48 11.48 -9.27 5.00
N ASN A 49 10.41 -9.20 5.79
CA ASN A 49 10.38 -8.72 7.18
C ASN A 49 10.77 -7.25 7.39
N ARG A 50 10.83 -6.46 6.32
CA ARG A 50 11.02 -5.00 6.39
C ARG A 50 9.69 -4.29 6.27
N ILE A 51 9.60 -3.06 6.77
CA ILE A 51 8.37 -2.28 6.78
C ILE A 51 8.46 -1.20 5.71
N TYR A 52 7.40 -1.07 4.91
CA TYR A 52 7.33 -0.14 3.80
C TYR A 52 6.18 0.84 4.02
N CYS A 53 6.46 2.14 3.92
CA CYS A 53 5.46 3.20 4.07
C CYS A 53 5.27 3.91 2.74
N ALA A 54 4.05 3.86 2.20
CA ALA A 54 3.73 4.63 1.01
C ALA A 54 3.66 6.12 1.34
N PRO A 55 4.22 6.99 0.48
CA PRO A 55 4.25 8.42 0.75
C PRO A 55 2.85 9.02 0.63
N LEU A 56 2.40 9.68 1.70
CA LEU A 56 1.21 10.51 1.65
C LEU A 56 1.58 11.85 1.02
N GLU A 57 2.46 12.62 1.66
CA GLU A 57 3.00 13.88 1.12
C GLU A 57 4.52 13.84 0.93
N ALA A 58 5.21 12.83 1.48
CA ALA A 58 6.63 12.61 1.23
C ALA A 58 6.93 12.36 -0.26
N HIS A 59 8.19 12.50 -0.65
CA HIS A 59 8.63 12.32 -2.03
C HIS A 59 8.90 10.85 -2.38
N ARG A 60 9.24 10.02 -1.38
CA ARG A 60 9.71 8.64 -1.59
C ARG A 60 9.08 7.68 -0.60
N VAL A 61 9.13 6.39 -0.93
CA VAL A 61 8.72 5.31 -0.01
C VAL A 61 9.70 5.24 1.15
N LEU A 62 9.19 5.14 2.38
CA LEU A 62 10.02 4.88 3.55
C LEU A 62 10.22 3.36 3.70
N LEU A 63 11.47 2.94 3.82
CA LEU A 63 11.87 1.59 4.17
C LEU A 63 12.39 1.61 5.61
N ILE A 64 11.90 0.69 6.43
CA ILE A 64 12.35 0.53 7.82
C ILE A 64 12.81 -0.92 7.98
N THR A 65 14.04 -1.09 8.46
CA THR A 65 14.64 -2.40 8.76
C THR A 65 14.71 -2.55 10.29
N PRO A 66 13.76 -3.29 10.91
CA PRO A 66 13.66 -3.35 12.37
C PRO A 66 14.86 -4.03 13.05
N GLU A 67 15.54 -4.93 12.35
CA GLU A 67 16.70 -5.67 12.88
C GLU A 67 17.88 -4.75 13.18
N ASP A 68 18.10 -3.75 12.32
CA ASP A 68 19.23 -2.82 12.40
C ASP A 68 18.81 -1.41 12.86
N HIS A 69 17.52 -1.20 13.12
CA HIS A 69 16.93 0.10 13.43
C HIS A 69 17.18 1.17 12.34
N GLU A 70 17.34 0.71 11.10
CA GLU A 70 17.63 1.58 9.96
C GLU A 70 16.34 2.09 9.31
N VAL A 71 16.40 3.32 8.80
CA VAL A 71 15.31 3.96 8.08
C VAL A 71 15.88 4.67 6.86
N GLU A 72 15.30 4.38 5.69
CA GLU A 72 15.79 4.85 4.39
C GLU A 72 14.63 5.32 3.50
N GLU A 73 14.88 6.33 2.65
CA GLU A 73 13.95 6.71 1.58
C GLU A 73 14.37 6.05 0.26
N ILE A 74 13.54 5.15 -0.26
CA ILE A 74 13.85 4.35 -1.45
C ILE A 74 13.02 4.75 -2.67
N GLY A 75 13.56 4.46 -3.85
CA GLY A 75 12.84 4.59 -5.12
C GLY A 75 12.90 5.96 -5.78
N ILE A 76 12.00 6.16 -6.75
CA ILE A 76 11.87 7.39 -7.54
C ILE A 76 11.27 8.52 -6.69
N ASP A 77 11.56 9.77 -7.10
CA ASP A 77 10.86 10.95 -6.58
C ASP A 77 9.45 11.02 -7.18
N LEU A 78 8.43 10.89 -6.32
CA LEU A 78 7.01 10.91 -6.66
C LEU A 78 6.41 12.33 -6.61
N GLY A 79 7.24 13.34 -6.39
CA GLY A 79 6.87 14.75 -6.44
C GLY A 79 6.06 15.24 -5.25
N LYS A 80 5.63 16.51 -5.35
CA LYS A 80 5.00 17.31 -4.28
C LYS A 80 3.48 17.19 -4.21
N GLU A 81 2.89 16.24 -4.94
CA GLU A 81 1.45 16.05 -4.86
C GLU A 81 1.04 15.66 -3.43
N GLU A 82 -0.05 16.25 -2.95
CA GLU A 82 -0.61 16.01 -1.61
C GLU A 82 -1.46 14.74 -1.59
N GLU A 83 -1.43 14.04 -0.45
CA GLU A 83 -2.19 12.82 -0.18
C GLU A 83 -2.15 11.76 -1.32
N LYS A 84 -0.95 11.50 -1.87
CA LYS A 84 -0.73 10.57 -3.00
C LYS A 84 -1.25 9.17 -2.69
N TYR A 85 -0.78 8.59 -1.58
CA TYR A 85 -1.10 7.22 -1.16
C TYR A 85 -1.39 7.21 0.34
N SER A 86 -2.51 6.59 0.75
CA SER A 86 -2.92 6.47 2.16
C SER A 86 -2.95 5.03 2.66
N CYS A 87 -2.57 4.07 1.82
CA CYS A 87 -2.57 2.66 2.14
C CYS A 87 -1.54 1.91 1.28
N ILE A 88 -0.98 0.83 1.82
CA ILE A 88 -0.06 -0.07 1.12
C ILE A 88 -0.33 -1.49 1.61
N ALA A 89 -0.22 -2.48 0.72
CA ALA A 89 -0.35 -3.89 1.06
C ALA A 89 0.66 -4.75 0.29
N ALA A 90 1.09 -5.84 0.92
CA ALA A 90 1.85 -6.87 0.23
C ALA A 90 0.97 -7.59 -0.79
N ALA A 91 1.56 -8.00 -1.91
CA ALA A 91 0.90 -8.92 -2.83
C ALA A 91 0.62 -10.27 -2.13
N PRO A 92 -0.41 -11.03 -2.56
CA PRO A 92 -0.71 -12.34 -1.97
C PRO A 92 0.45 -13.34 -2.09
N ALA A 93 1.32 -13.17 -3.08
CA ALA A 93 2.51 -13.99 -3.28
C ALA A 93 3.63 -13.17 -3.92
N GLY A 94 4.88 -13.56 -3.65
CA GLY A 94 6.07 -12.95 -4.24
C GLY A 94 6.70 -11.88 -3.36
N HIS A 95 7.37 -10.92 -4.01
CA HIS A 95 8.19 -9.87 -3.39
C HIS A 95 7.69 -8.47 -3.77
N MET A 96 6.40 -8.34 -4.06
CA MET A 96 5.80 -7.10 -4.51
C MET A 96 4.86 -6.54 -3.44
N MET A 97 4.80 -5.23 -3.36
CA MET A 97 3.81 -4.49 -2.58
C MET A 97 3.19 -3.41 -3.45
N TYR A 98 1.96 -3.00 -3.12
CA TYR A 98 1.21 -2.04 -3.90
C TYR A 98 0.53 -1.00 -3.01
N ALA A 99 0.47 0.24 -3.48
CA ALA A 99 -0.32 1.30 -2.88
C ALA A 99 -1.41 1.78 -3.85
N ALA A 100 -2.65 1.87 -3.36
CA ALA A 100 -3.75 2.40 -4.16
C ALA A 100 -3.63 3.92 -4.27
N PRO A 101 -3.73 4.49 -5.49
CA PRO A 101 -3.64 5.93 -5.68
C PRO A 101 -4.83 6.64 -5.05
N ARG A 102 -4.58 7.49 -4.06
CA ARG A 102 -5.62 8.31 -3.46
C ARG A 102 -5.83 9.58 -4.27
N ASN A 103 -4.80 10.42 -4.37
CA ASN A 103 -4.77 11.56 -5.28
C ASN A 103 -3.90 11.28 -6.52
N ALA A 104 -2.85 10.47 -6.37
CA ALA A 104 -1.95 10.09 -7.45
C ALA A 104 -2.69 9.52 -8.68
N ARG A 105 -2.02 9.56 -9.84
CA ARG A 105 -2.62 9.11 -11.12
C ARG A 105 -2.44 7.62 -11.38
N PHE A 106 -1.46 6.99 -10.75
CA PHE A 106 -1.02 5.62 -11.02
C PHE A 106 -0.85 4.81 -9.73
N ILE A 107 -0.90 3.49 -9.87
CA ILE A 107 -0.65 2.57 -8.76
C ILE A 107 0.83 2.58 -8.44
N LEU A 108 1.19 2.64 -7.15
CA LEU A 108 2.57 2.48 -6.74
C LEU A 108 2.90 0.99 -6.63
N GLU A 109 3.92 0.52 -7.32
CA GLU A 109 4.50 -0.82 -7.18
C GLU A 109 5.86 -0.71 -6.49
N VAL A 110 6.07 -1.54 -5.48
CA VAL A 110 7.33 -1.66 -4.73
C VAL A 110 7.83 -3.09 -4.82
N ASP A 111 9.02 -3.27 -5.37
CA ASP A 111 9.76 -4.54 -5.39
C ASP A 111 10.67 -4.61 -4.16
N THR A 112 10.30 -5.47 -3.20
CA THR A 112 11.02 -5.62 -1.93
C THR A 112 12.35 -6.34 -2.08
N LYS A 113 12.55 -7.11 -3.16
CA LYS A 113 13.81 -7.80 -3.42
C LYS A 113 14.87 -6.86 -4.01
N ARG A 114 14.44 -5.91 -4.83
CA ARG A 114 15.32 -4.96 -5.54
C ARG A 114 15.35 -3.57 -4.88
N CYS A 115 14.54 -3.34 -3.86
CA CYS A 115 14.29 -2.01 -3.29
C CYS A 115 13.95 -0.97 -4.37
N TYR A 116 13.11 -1.38 -5.33
CA TYR A 116 12.79 -0.58 -6.52
C TYR A 116 11.32 -0.16 -6.48
N VAL A 117 11.05 1.09 -6.85
CA VAL A 117 9.71 1.69 -6.81
C VAL A 117 9.39 2.29 -8.16
N ARG A 118 8.15 2.06 -8.65
CA ARG A 118 7.64 2.71 -9.86
C ARG A 118 6.13 2.88 -9.82
N GLU A 119 5.66 3.80 -10.64
CA GLU A 119 4.24 3.93 -10.97
C GLU A 119 3.86 2.96 -12.10
N VAL A 120 2.71 2.28 -11.96
CA VAL A 120 2.22 1.28 -12.93
C VAL A 120 0.71 1.43 -13.17
N GLY A 121 0.24 0.81 -14.25
CA GLY A 121 -1.17 0.79 -14.65
C GLY A 121 -1.54 1.89 -15.63
N LYS A 122 -2.83 1.93 -15.99
CA LYS A 122 -3.40 3.04 -16.77
C LYS A 122 -3.48 4.30 -15.92
N ASP A 123 -3.54 5.45 -16.56
CA ASP A 123 -3.83 6.71 -15.90
C ASP A 123 -5.26 6.71 -15.34
N LEU A 124 -5.40 6.82 -14.02
CA LEU A 124 -6.69 6.80 -13.31
C LEU A 124 -7.30 8.20 -13.13
N GLY A 125 -6.73 9.22 -13.77
CA GLY A 125 -7.24 10.57 -13.83
C GLY A 125 -7.01 11.40 -12.56
N PRO A 126 -7.39 12.69 -12.57
CA PRO A 126 -7.10 13.67 -11.52
C PRO A 126 -8.13 13.70 -10.38
N VAL A 127 -9.07 12.74 -10.32
CA VAL A 127 -10.05 12.69 -9.23
C VAL A 127 -9.28 12.56 -7.92
N LYS A 128 -9.66 13.36 -6.91
CA LYS A 128 -9.04 13.31 -5.58
C LYS A 128 -9.75 12.26 -4.73
N ARG A 129 -9.01 11.66 -3.79
CA ARG A 129 -9.52 10.68 -2.82
C ARG A 129 -10.23 9.48 -3.46
N LYS A 130 -9.75 9.03 -4.63
CA LYS A 130 -10.37 7.96 -5.45
C LYS A 130 -10.46 6.63 -4.71
N PHE A 131 -9.38 6.28 -4.03
CA PHE A 131 -9.23 5.02 -3.30
C PHE A 131 -8.67 5.36 -1.92
N THR A 132 -9.22 4.72 -0.88
CA THR A 132 -8.79 4.97 0.52
C THR A 132 -7.98 3.81 1.09
N ALA A 133 -8.21 2.60 0.58
CA ALA A 133 -7.64 1.36 1.08
C ALA A 133 -7.26 0.43 -0.06
N ILE A 134 -6.30 -0.44 0.23
CA ILE A 134 -5.89 -1.55 -0.61
C ILE A 134 -5.79 -2.78 0.28
N VAL A 135 -6.23 -3.92 -0.23
CA VAL A 135 -6.19 -5.18 0.51
C VAL A 135 -5.79 -6.31 -0.43
N SER A 136 -4.93 -7.20 0.06
CA SER A 136 -4.57 -8.41 -0.64
C SER A 136 -5.80 -9.31 -0.74
N GLY A 137 -6.21 -9.67 -1.96
CA GLY A 137 -7.26 -10.65 -2.18
C GLY A 137 -6.65 -12.03 -2.42
N LYS A 138 -7.35 -13.10 -2.06
CA LYS A 138 -7.07 -14.38 -2.74
C LYS A 138 -7.56 -14.24 -4.17
N PRO A 139 -6.76 -14.55 -5.21
CA PRO A 139 -7.32 -14.73 -6.54
C PRO A 139 -8.41 -15.79 -6.40
N PRO A 140 -9.58 -15.63 -7.04
CA PRO A 140 -10.59 -16.66 -7.02
C PRO A 140 -9.94 -17.92 -7.61
N GLU A 141 -9.71 -18.92 -6.77
CA GLU A 141 -9.25 -20.23 -7.22
C GLU A 141 -10.27 -20.69 -8.27
N ALA A 142 -9.86 -20.77 -9.53
CA ALA A 142 -10.68 -21.26 -10.64
C ALA A 142 -12.05 -20.57 -10.88
N ALA A 143 -12.14 -19.23 -10.94
CA ALA A 143 -13.28 -18.58 -11.62
C ALA A 143 -13.31 -18.81 -13.16
N GLY A 144 -12.39 -19.62 -13.69
CA GLY A 144 -12.45 -20.16 -15.06
C GLY A 144 -13.57 -21.21 -15.26
N VAL A 145 -14.17 -21.73 -14.19
CA VAL A 145 -15.33 -22.64 -14.29
C VAL A 145 -16.66 -21.91 -14.04
N ILE A 146 -16.66 -20.82 -13.27
CA ILE A 146 -17.91 -20.14 -12.87
C ILE A 146 -18.29 -18.99 -13.82
N LEU A 147 -17.36 -18.38 -14.55
CA LEU A 147 -17.73 -17.30 -15.49
C LEU A 147 -18.55 -17.79 -16.68
N TYR A 148 -18.34 -19.02 -17.17
CA TYR A 148 -19.22 -19.59 -18.19
C TYR A 148 -20.60 -19.96 -17.65
N ASP A 149 -20.73 -20.35 -16.38
CA ASP A 149 -22.01 -20.74 -15.79
C ASP A 149 -22.88 -19.56 -15.33
N VAL A 150 -22.27 -18.45 -14.89
CA VAL A 150 -23.00 -17.25 -14.43
C VAL A 150 -23.39 -16.33 -15.59
N LEU A 151 -22.62 -16.29 -16.68
CA LEU A 151 -22.96 -15.49 -17.87
C LEU A 151 -24.22 -16.01 -18.59
N TRP A 152 -24.56 -17.30 -18.51
CA TRP A 152 -25.82 -17.82 -19.05
C TRP A 152 -27.04 -17.59 -18.14
N ARG A 153 -26.85 -17.38 -16.83
CA ARG A 153 -27.97 -17.17 -15.89
C ARG A 153 -28.35 -15.71 -15.68
N LEU A 154 -27.59 -14.76 -16.23
CA LEU A 154 -27.88 -13.32 -16.15
C LEU A 154 -28.64 -12.77 -17.37
N GLN A 155 -29.01 -13.62 -18.34
CA GLN A 155 -29.88 -13.18 -19.43
C GLN A 155 -31.34 -12.92 -18.99
N ASP A 156 -31.74 -13.31 -17.77
CA ASP A 156 -33.14 -13.25 -17.32
C ASP A 156 -33.39 -12.52 -15.98
N TRP A 157 -32.48 -11.64 -15.50
CA TRP A 157 -32.66 -10.99 -14.19
C TRP A 157 -33.06 -9.50 -14.26
N GLU A 158 -34.27 -9.17 -13.77
CA GLU A 158 -34.82 -7.80 -13.63
C GLU A 158 -34.98 -7.35 -12.15
N GLY A 159 -33.88 -7.27 -11.38
CA GLY A 159 -33.89 -6.78 -9.99
C GLY A 159 -33.06 -5.51 -9.76
N PRO A 160 -33.33 -4.71 -8.71
CA PRO A 160 -32.67 -3.42 -8.49
C PRO A 160 -31.19 -3.59 -8.13
N ALA A 161 -30.33 -2.93 -8.91
CA ALA A 161 -28.87 -3.04 -8.83
C ALA A 161 -28.29 -2.36 -7.58
N VAL A 162 -27.67 -3.15 -6.70
CA VAL A 162 -26.81 -2.62 -5.63
C VAL A 162 -25.52 -2.10 -6.28
N HIS A 163 -25.28 -0.78 -6.19
CA HIS A 163 -24.18 -0.09 -6.86
C HIS A 163 -22.83 -0.36 -6.19
N LEU A 164 -22.17 -1.47 -6.54
CA LEU A 164 -20.71 -1.60 -6.41
C LEU A 164 -20.09 -1.13 -7.73
N LYS A 165 -19.64 0.12 -7.78
CA LYS A 165 -19.02 0.70 -8.98
C LYS A 165 -17.56 0.25 -9.07
N GLU A 166 -17.37 -0.87 -9.75
CA GLU A 166 -16.12 -1.29 -10.41
C GLU A 166 -14.99 -1.72 -9.46
N VAL A 167 -14.63 -3.01 -9.52
CA VAL A 167 -13.49 -3.62 -8.81
C VAL A 167 -12.37 -3.83 -9.81
N GLU A 168 -11.23 -3.17 -9.60
CA GLU A 168 -10.03 -3.35 -10.44
C GLU A 168 -9.04 -4.30 -9.76
N LEU A 169 -8.63 -5.36 -10.47
CA LEU A 169 -7.65 -6.34 -10.02
C LEU A 169 -6.29 -6.05 -10.67
N VAL A 170 -5.28 -5.71 -9.87
CA VAL A 170 -3.91 -5.54 -10.35
C VAL A 170 -3.02 -6.58 -9.69
N ARG A 171 -2.55 -7.55 -10.50
CA ARG A 171 -1.61 -8.61 -10.07
C ARG A 171 -2.01 -9.32 -8.76
N GLY A 172 -3.32 -9.56 -8.57
CA GLY A 172 -3.87 -10.25 -7.39
C GLY A 172 -4.27 -9.34 -6.23
N VAL A 173 -4.19 -8.02 -6.37
CA VAL A 173 -4.60 -7.05 -5.35
C VAL A 173 -5.87 -6.33 -5.79
N LEU A 174 -6.83 -6.21 -4.88
CA LEU A 174 -8.14 -5.61 -5.12
C LEU A 174 -8.13 -4.13 -4.73
N LEU A 175 -8.54 -3.26 -5.64
CA LEU A 175 -8.75 -1.83 -5.40
C LEU A 175 -10.24 -1.56 -5.18
N LEU A 176 -10.59 -0.96 -4.03
CA LEU A 176 -11.97 -0.64 -3.67
C LEU A 176 -12.23 0.86 -3.86
N ARG A 177 -13.08 1.19 -4.83
CA ARG A 177 -13.59 2.55 -5.07
C ARG A 177 -14.78 2.83 -4.17
N ILE A 178 -14.84 4.02 -3.57
CA ILE A 178 -16.00 4.55 -2.85
C ILE A 178 -16.75 5.57 -3.70
#